data_AF-A0A2N7DC88-F1
#
_entry.id   AF-A0A2N7DC88-F1
#
_cell.length_a   1.000
_cell.length_b   1.000
_cell.length_c   1.000
_cell.angle_alpha   90.00
_cell.angle_beta   90.00
_cell.angle_gamma   90.00
#
_symmetry.space_group_name_H-M   'P 1'
#
loop_
_entity.id
_entity.type
_entity.pdbx_description
1 polymer ?
#
loop_
_entity_poly.entity_id
_entity_poly.type
_entity_poly.pdbx_seq_one_letter_code
_entity_poly.pdbx_strand_id
1 'polypeptide(L)' 'MILMELKQYIADQGVATRAQLAKQFSMSEDGVDAMLNLWVKKGKISRLIDTNKAQHITRVRYRLNQTDQLSMTVTM' A
#
# COMPACT_ATOMS: atom_id res chain seq x y z
N MET A 1 4.67 9.46 -14.73
CA MET A 1 3.39 8.71 -14.68
C MET A 1 3.16 8.33 -13.23
N ILE A 2 2.06 8.79 -12.63
CA ILE A 2 1.83 8.86 -11.17
C ILE A 2 2.07 7.54 -10.40
N LEU A 3 2.03 6.40 -11.09
CA LEU A 3 2.36 5.06 -10.60
C LEU A 3 3.80 4.90 -10.08
N MET A 4 4.78 5.50 -10.76
CA MET A 4 6.19 5.45 -10.31
C MET A 4 6.40 6.36 -9.09
N GLU A 5 5.76 7.52 -9.07
CA GLU A 5 5.83 8.48 -7.96
C GLU A 5 5.17 7.91 -6.69
N LEU A 6 4.02 7.25 -6.81
CA LEU A 6 3.37 6.52 -5.71
C LEU A 6 4.32 5.48 -5.11
N LYS A 7 4.96 4.69 -5.96
CA LYS A 7 5.93 3.68 -5.51
C LYS A 7 7.14 4.33 -4.84
N GLN A 8 7.66 5.41 -5.40
CA GLN A 8 8.82 6.11 -4.86
C GLN A 8 8.52 6.77 -3.52
N TYR A 9 7.34 7.36 -3.37
CA TYR A 9 6.87 7.90 -2.10
C TYR A 9 6.79 6.83 -1.01
N ILE A 10 6.30 5.63 -1.34
CA ILE A 10 6.29 4.48 -0.41
C ILE A 10 7.71 4.02 -0.10
N ALA A 11 8.64 4.11 -1.06
CA ALA A 11 10.06 3.79 -0.86
C ALA A 11 10.71 4.75 0.15
N ASP A 12 10.48 6.06 -0.03
CA ASP A 12 11.07 7.12 0.80
C ASP A 12 10.50 7.12 2.22
N GLN A 13 9.20 6.88 2.37
CA GLN A 13 8.52 6.78 3.69
C GLN A 13 8.73 5.41 4.36
N GLY A 14 9.11 4.39 3.60
CA GLY A 14 9.14 2.98 4.02
C GLY A 14 7.74 2.34 4.13
N VAL A 15 6.79 3.00 4.80
CA VAL A 15 5.38 2.58 4.92
C VAL A 15 4.47 3.79 4.76
N ALA A 16 3.45 3.69 3.91
CA ALA A 16 2.45 4.73 3.74
C ALA A 16 1.03 4.16 3.86
N THR A 17 0.12 4.92 4.47
CA THR A 17 -1.30 4.52 4.53
C THR A 17 -2.03 4.88 3.23
N ARG A 18 -3.10 4.15 2.91
CA ARG A 18 -4.00 4.46 1.79
C ARG A 18 -4.50 5.91 1.85
N ALA A 19 -4.93 6.36 3.02
CA ALA A 19 -5.39 7.73 3.26
C ALA A 19 -4.29 8.79 3.05
N GLN A 20 -3.04 8.51 3.47
CA GLN A 20 -1.91 9.42 3.24
C GLN A 20 -1.61 9.56 1.75
N LEU A 21 -1.60 8.45 1.01
CA LEU A 21 -1.37 8.46 -0.43
C LEU A 21 -2.50 9.18 -1.18
N ALA A 22 -3.75 8.91 -0.80
CA ALA A 22 -4.92 9.58 -1.35
C ALA A 22 -4.83 11.11 -1.19
N LYS A 23 -4.45 11.57 0.01
CA LYS A 23 -4.27 12.99 0.31
C LYS A 23 -3.09 13.60 -0.45
N GLN A 24 -1.94 12.93 -0.49
CA GLN A 24 -0.73 13.43 -1.13
C GLN A 24 -0.89 13.57 -2.65
N PHE A 25 -1.55 12.60 -3.27
CA PHE A 25 -1.75 12.55 -4.73
C PHE A 25 -3.12 13.10 -5.17
N SER A 26 -3.87 13.72 -4.26
CA SER A 26 -5.21 14.28 -4.49
C SER A 26 -6.14 13.31 -5.24
N MET A 27 -6.15 12.05 -4.81
CA MET A 27 -6.89 10.96 -5.45
C MET A 27 -7.75 10.20 -4.44
N SER A 28 -8.75 9.46 -4.92
CA SER A 28 -9.56 8.62 -4.05
C SER A 28 -8.74 7.45 -3.49
N GLU A 29 -9.11 7.01 -2.30
CA GLU A 29 -8.49 5.85 -1.66
C GLU A 29 -8.58 4.58 -2.51
N ASP A 30 -9.71 4.35 -3.18
CA ASP A 30 -9.86 3.23 -4.11
C ASP A 30 -9.02 3.40 -5.38
N GLY A 31 -8.78 4.66 -5.79
CA GLY A 31 -7.84 4.99 -6.86
C GLY A 31 -6.40 4.60 -6.49
N VAL A 32 -5.98 4.87 -5.25
CA VAL A 32 -4.66 4.43 -4.74
C VAL A 32 -4.57 2.90 -4.81
N ASP A 33 -5.61 2.21 -4.37
CA ASP A 33 -5.66 0.75 -4.38
C ASP A 33 -5.57 0.19 -5.80
N ALA A 34 -6.30 0.79 -6.76
CA ALA A 34 -6.25 0.41 -8.16
C ALA A 34 -4.85 0.60 -8.76
N MET A 35 -4.18 1.72 -8.45
CA MET A 35 -2.83 2.00 -8.93
C MET A 35 -1.81 1.03 -8.33
N LEU A 36 -1.86 0.78 -7.02
CA LEU A 36 -0.89 -0.08 -6.36
C LEU A 36 -1.14 -1.57 -6.62
N ASN A 37 -2.35 -1.96 -7.04
CA ASN A 37 -2.70 -3.37 -7.32
C ASN A 37 -1.72 -4.02 -8.32
N LEU A 38 -1.27 -3.29 -9.33
CA LEU A 38 -0.29 -3.82 -10.29
C LEU A 38 1.04 -4.20 -9.61
N TRP A 39 1.52 -3.37 -8.69
CA TRP A 39 2.76 -3.61 -7.96
C TRP A 39 2.62 -4.68 -6.88
N VAL A 40 1.43 -4.75 -6.27
CA VAL A 40 1.05 -5.83 -5.35
C VAL A 40 1.06 -7.17 -6.08
N LYS A 41 0.41 -7.27 -7.25
CA LYS A 41 0.44 -8.47 -8.10
C LYS A 41 1.85 -8.86 -8.56
N LYS A 42 2.72 -7.87 -8.78
CA LYS A 42 4.13 -8.08 -9.13
C LYS A 42 5.02 -8.41 -7.92
N GLY A 43 4.47 -8.49 -6.71
CA GLY A 43 5.22 -8.77 -5.48
C GLY A 43 6.21 -7.68 -5.09
N LYS A 44 6.10 -6.46 -5.64
CA LYS A 44 6.99 -5.33 -5.32
C LYS A 44 6.51 -4.49 -4.14
N ILE A 45 5.21 -4.57 -3.82
CA ILE A 45 4.59 -3.85 -2.71
C ILE A 45 3.73 -4.85 -1.94
N SER A 46 3.84 -4.84 -0.61
CA SER A 46 2.91 -5.56 0.27
C SER A 46 1.83 -4.62 0.78
N ARG A 47 0.60 -5.13 0.79
CA ARG A 47 -0.55 -4.48 1.42
C ARG A 47 -0.73 -5.07 2.81
N LEU A 48 -0.69 -4.23 3.83
CA LEU A 48 -1.00 -4.57 5.22
C LEU A 48 -2.40 -4.05 5.52
N ILE A 49 -3.30 -4.94 5.96
CA ILE A 49 -4.68 -4.61 6.28
C ILE A 49 -4.87 -4.86 7.77
N ASP A 50 -5.10 -3.79 8.52
CA ASP A 50 -5.38 -3.88 9.95
C ASP A 50 -6.88 -4.05 10.13
N THR A 51 -7.28 -5.11 10.83
CA THR A 51 -8.68 -5.41 11.11
C THR A 51 -8.99 -5.22 12.59
N ASN A 52 -10.23 -4.88 12.92
CA ASN A 52 -10.68 -4.88 14.32
C ASN A 52 -11.23 -6.26 14.73
N LYS A 53 -11.59 -6.43 16.01
CA LYS A 53 -12.22 -7.65 16.55
C LYS A 53 -13.52 -8.08 15.84
N ALA A 54 -14.16 -7.15 15.11
CA ALA A 54 -15.35 -7.40 14.30
C ALA A 54 -15.01 -7.57 12.80
N GLN A 55 -13.76 -7.89 12.46
CA GLN A 55 -13.24 -8.09 11.10
C GLN A 55 -13.44 -6.89 10.14
N HIS A 56 -13.71 -5.69 10.67
CA HIS A 56 -13.77 -4.51 9.83
C HIS A 56 -12.36 -3.99 9.57
N ILE A 57 -12.11 -3.62 8.31
CA ILE A 57 -10.87 -2.97 7.89
C ILE A 57 -10.81 -1.59 8.55
N THR A 58 -9.84 -1.40 9.44
CA THR A 58 -9.62 -0.12 10.12
C THR A 58 -8.55 0.71 9.44
N ARG A 59 -7.58 0.06 8.79
CA ARG A 59 -6.47 0.74 8.15
C ARG A 59 -5.85 -0.13 7.06
N VAL A 60 -5.51 0.51 5.94
CA VAL A 60 -4.75 -0.11 4.85
C VAL A 60 -3.41 0.62 4.73
N ARG A 61 -2.33 -0.15 4.73
CA ARG A 61 -0.95 0.35 4.62
C ARG A 61 -0.24 -0.36 3.48
N TYR A 62 0.69 0.35 2.87
CA TYR A 62 1.51 -0.11 1.78
C TYR A 62 2.97 -0.01 2.17
N ARG A 63 3.72 -1.07 1.87
CA ARG A 63 5.16 -1.16 2.11
C ARG A 63 5.83 -1.67 0.86
N LEU A 64 6.98 -1.09 0.51
CA LEU A 64 7.80 -1.63 -0.59
C LEU A 64 8.51 -2.90 -0.11
N ASN A 65 8.43 -3.97 -0.90
CA ASN A 65 9.13 -5.20 -0.60
C ASN A 65 10.61 -5.02 -0.93
N GLN A 66 11.48 -5.20 0.07
CA GLN A 66 12.92 -5.20 -0.18
C GLN A 66 13.28 -6.39 -1.06
N THR A 67 14.25 -6.18 -1.96
CA THR A 67 14.89 -7.25 -2.73
C THR A 67 15.38 -8.31 -1.73
N ASP A 68 14.99 -9.57 -1.92
CA ASP A 68 15.15 -10.72 -1.01
C ASP A 68 14.11 -10.94 0.11
N GLN A 69 12.93 -10.32 0.07
CA GLN A 69 11.84 -10.71 0.97
C GLN A 69 10.58 -11.19 0.23
N LEU A 70 10.12 -12.38 0.63
CA LEU A 70 8.85 -12.97 0.22
C LEU A 70 7.68 -12.04 0.57
N SER A 71 6.72 -11.89 -0.34
CA SER A 71 5.51 -11.12 -0.08
C SER A 71 4.68 -11.83 1.01
N MET A 72 4.61 -11.24 2.20
CA MET A 72 3.79 -11.75 3.30
C MET A 72 2.59 -10.83 3.52
N THR A 73 1.39 -11.38 3.39
CA THR A 73 0.17 -10.75 3.89
C THR A 73 0.02 -11.12 5.36
N VAL A 74 0.19 -10.15 6.26
CA VAL A 74 -0.08 -10.32 7.69
C VAL A 74 -1.43 -9.70 7.99
N THR A 75 -2.35 -10.53 8.49
CA THR A 75 -3.64 -10.10 9.04
C THR A 75 -3.44 -10.00 10.56
N MET A 76 -3.60 -8.80 11.13
CA MET A 76 -3.60 -8.55 12.58
C MET A 76 -4.92 -7.90 12.99
#